data_AF-A0A293LT34-F1
#
_entry.id   AF-A0A293LT34-F1
#
_cell.length_a   1.000
_cell.length_b   1.000
_cell.length_c   1.000
_cell.angle_alpha   90.00
_cell.angle_beta   90.00
_cell.angle_gamma   90.00
#
_symmetry.space_group_name_H-M   'P 1'
#
loop_
_entity.id
_entity.type
_entity.pdbx_description
1 polymer ?
#
loop_
_entity_poly.entity_id
_entity_poly.type
_entity_poly.pdbx_seq_one_letter_code
_entity_poly.pdbx_strand_id
1 'polypeptide(L)'
;MEGVFIALIDHFFKNATDVHIRAAIEMRTRNIQFHKIYHYNESLRQSMIASPSHISSRLDRRQKVGLPLCATNSYFTSFLPHTYLEWNCLPSSVTGIVDHFDFKNSSCDHLHIPL
;
A
#
# COMPACT_ATOMS: atom_id res chain seq x y z
N MET A 1 -29.12 -22.79 -23.46
CA MET A 1 -29.08 -22.03 -22.20
C MET A 1 -27.74 -22.13 -21.47
N GLU A 2 -26.96 -23.20 -21.67
CA GLU A 2 -25.68 -23.42 -20.98
C GLU A 2 -24.55 -22.44 -21.37
N GLY A 3 -24.44 -22.09 -22.66
CA GLY A 3 -23.37 -21.17 -23.15
C GLY A 3 -23.51 -19.72 -22.65
N VAL A 4 -24.73 -19.26 -22.33
CA VAL A 4 -24.96 -17.92 -21.76
C VAL A 4 -24.50 -17.87 -20.30
N PHE A 5 -24.69 -18.97 -19.56
CA PHE A 5 -24.25 -19.09 -18.17
C PHE A 5 -22.71 -19.12 -18.07
N ILE A 6 -22.04 -19.86 -18.95
CA ILE A 6 -20.57 -19.91 -19.02
C ILE A 6 -19.99 -18.53 -19.36
N ALA A 7 -20.56 -17.83 -20.35
CA ALA A 7 -20.12 -16.48 -20.72
C ALA A 7 -20.31 -15.45 -19.59
N LEU A 8 -21.39 -15.57 -18.80
CA LEU A 8 -21.64 -14.75 -17.62
C LEU A 8 -20.63 -14.99 -16.50
N ILE A 9 -20.27 -16.25 -16.27
CA ILE A 9 -19.23 -16.62 -15.30
C ILE A 9 -17.87 -16.06 -15.74
N ASP A 10 -17.47 -16.27 -16.99
CA ASP A 10 -16.20 -15.75 -17.52
C ASP A 10 -16.13 -14.22 -17.45
N HIS A 11 -17.22 -13.53 -17.77
CA HIS A 11 -17.30 -12.07 -17.66
C HIS A 11 -17.21 -11.61 -16.19
N PHE A 12 -17.88 -12.30 -15.26
CA PHE A 12 -17.79 -11.99 -13.84
C PHE A 12 -16.37 -12.18 -13.30
N PHE A 13 -15.71 -13.29 -13.65
CA PHE A 13 -14.31 -13.55 -13.29
C PHE A 13 -13.36 -12.51 -13.90
N LYS A 14 -13.52 -12.16 -15.18
CA LYS A 14 -12.72 -11.11 -15.84
C LYS A 14 -12.87 -9.75 -15.16
N ASN A 15 -14.10 -9.35 -14.83
CA ASN A 15 -14.35 -8.09 -14.12
C ASN A 15 -13.78 -8.12 -12.70
N ALA A 16 -13.91 -9.25 -11.99
CA ALA A 16 -13.29 -9.42 -10.68
C ALA A 16 -11.76 -9.31 -10.77
N THR A 17 -11.12 -9.90 -11.79
CA THR A 17 -9.68 -9.75 -11.99
C THR A 17 -9.27 -8.31 -12.31
N ASP A 18 -10.03 -7.60 -13.15
CA ASP A 18 -9.75 -6.21 -13.51
C ASP A 18 -9.80 -5.28 -12.29
N VAL A 19 -10.84 -5.43 -11.45
CA VAL A 19 -11.00 -4.65 -10.21
C VAL A 19 -9.83 -4.88 -9.25
N HIS A 20 -9.40 -6.12 -9.07
CA HIS A 20 -8.25 -6.43 -8.21
C HIS A 20 -6.93 -5.89 -8.77
N ILE A 21 -6.72 -6.02 -10.08
CA ILE A 21 -5.53 -5.46 -10.75
C ILE A 21 -5.48 -3.94 -10.58
N ARG A 22 -6.59 -3.25 -10.81
CA ARG A 22 -6.69 -1.80 -10.62
C ARG A 22 -6.41 -1.38 -9.18
N ALA A 23 -7.06 -2.04 -8.21
CA ALA A 23 -6.83 -1.77 -6.79
C ALA A 23 -5.36 -1.95 -6.41
N ALA A 24 -4.69 -2.96 -6.96
CA ALA A 24 -3.28 -3.20 -6.69
C ALA A 24 -2.33 -2.21 -7.37
N ILE A 25 -2.65 -1.75 -8.60
CA ILE A 25 -1.91 -0.67 -9.27
C ILE A 25 -2.02 0.64 -8.45
N GLU A 26 -3.22 0.94 -7.96
CA GLU A 26 -3.46 2.10 -7.09
C GLU A 26 -2.65 1.98 -5.80
N MET A 27 -2.72 0.83 -5.10
CA MET A 27 -1.93 0.55 -3.90
C MET A 27 -0.43 0.74 -4.15
N ARG A 28 0.11 0.19 -5.24
CA ARG A 28 1.51 0.34 -5.61
C ARG A 28 1.87 1.81 -5.81
N THR A 29 1.05 2.55 -6.54
CA THR A 29 1.28 3.97 -6.83
C THR A 29 1.29 4.82 -5.55
N ARG A 30 0.36 4.55 -4.62
CA ARG A 30 0.32 5.21 -3.31
C ARG A 30 1.60 4.96 -2.50
N ASN A 31 2.03 3.70 -2.40
CA ASN A 31 3.21 3.33 -1.62
C ASN A 31 4.50 3.91 -2.22
N ILE A 32 4.63 3.95 -3.56
CA ILE A 32 5.76 4.62 -4.24
C ILE A 32 5.77 6.11 -3.94
N GLN A 33 4.62 6.77 -3.98
CA GLN A 33 4.54 8.20 -3.68
C GLN A 33 4.87 8.48 -2.21
N PHE A 34 4.40 7.62 -1.31
CA PHE A 34 4.70 7.73 0.12
C PHE A 34 6.18 7.49 0.43
N HIS A 35 6.81 6.51 -0.23
CA HIS A 35 8.26 6.27 -0.15
C HIS A 35 9.06 7.54 -0.46
N LYS A 36 8.69 8.26 -1.54
CA LYS A 36 9.32 9.53 -1.90
C LYS A 36 9.19 10.57 -0.79
N ILE A 37 8.00 10.70 -0.20
CA ILE A 37 7.75 11.63 0.90
C ILE A 37 8.60 11.24 2.11
N TYR A 38 8.63 9.95 2.47
CA TYR A 38 9.33 9.45 3.65
C TYR A 38 10.85 9.63 3.59
N HIS A 39 11.48 9.35 2.45
CA HIS A 39 12.94 9.35 2.33
C HIS A 39 13.52 10.65 1.75
N TYR A 40 12.81 11.32 0.85
CA TYR A 40 13.35 12.45 0.09
C TYR A 40 12.74 13.81 0.45
N ASN A 41 11.61 13.85 1.18
CA ASN A 41 10.96 15.11 1.53
C ASN A 41 10.76 15.24 3.04
N GLU A 42 11.81 15.70 3.73
CA GLU A 42 11.82 15.80 5.19
C GLU A 42 10.73 16.72 5.74
N SER A 43 10.47 17.87 5.10
CA SER A 43 9.42 18.81 5.52
C SER A 43 8.03 18.16 5.49
N LEU A 44 7.71 17.45 4.40
CA LEU A 44 6.45 16.72 4.29
C LEU A 44 6.40 15.54 5.26
N ARG A 45 7.51 14.83 5.46
CA ARG A 45 7.57 13.75 6.46
C ARG A 45 7.24 14.28 7.85
N GLN A 46 7.89 15.34 8.30
CA GLN A 46 7.68 15.87 9.65
C GLN A 46 6.28 16.45 9.86
N SER A 47 5.66 17.01 8.81
CA SER A 47 4.31 17.59 8.90
C SER A 47 3.18 16.57 8.77
N MET A 48 3.34 15.54 7.94
CA MET A 48 2.27 14.58 7.64
C MET A 48 2.40 13.27 8.43
N ILE A 49 3.63 12.84 8.75
CA ILE A 49 3.88 11.51 9.32
C ILE A 49 4.09 11.65 10.82
N ALA A 50 3.08 11.23 11.58
CA ALA A 50 3.18 11.17 13.02
C ALA A 50 4.18 10.09 13.45
N SER A 51 4.92 10.36 14.53
CA SER A 51 5.70 9.34 15.19
C SER A 51 4.77 8.28 15.81
N PRO A 52 5.12 6.98 15.75
CA PRO A 52 4.31 5.93 16.33
C PRO A 52 4.22 6.12 17.86
N SER A 53 3.01 6.03 18.41
CA SER A 53 2.76 6.12 19.86
C SER A 53 3.30 4.91 20.62
N HIS A 54 3.50 3.78 19.93
CA HIS A 54 4.07 2.56 20.48
C HIS A 54 4.94 1.83 19.45
N ILE A 55 6.13 1.42 19.89
CA ILE A 55 7.07 0.58 19.15
C ILE A 55 7.39 -0.66 19.98
N SER A 56 6.90 -1.81 19.58
CA SER A 56 7.28 -3.12 20.09
C SER A 56 8.53 -3.61 19.37
N SER A 57 9.66 -3.78 20.06
CA SER A 57 10.91 -4.25 19.45
C SER A 57 10.81 -5.63 18.77
N ARG A 58 9.79 -6.43 19.09
CA ARG A 58 9.57 -7.77 18.53
C ARG A 58 8.68 -7.75 17.29
N LEU A 59 7.75 -6.81 17.20
CA LEU A 59 6.69 -6.78 16.18
C LEU A 59 6.84 -5.61 15.22
N ASP A 60 7.40 -4.51 15.70
CA ASP A 60 7.46 -3.25 14.99
C ASP A 60 8.82 -3.00 14.35
N ARG A 61 8.74 -2.42 13.18
CA ARG A 61 9.85 -2.17 12.27
C ARG A 61 10.39 -0.76 12.48
N ARG A 62 11.66 -0.52 12.14
CA ARG A 62 12.29 0.81 12.26
C ARG A 62 11.58 1.89 11.46
N GLN A 63 10.98 1.51 10.33
CA GLN A 63 10.26 2.41 9.42
C GLN A 63 8.76 2.51 9.73
N LYS A 64 8.30 1.99 10.88
CA LYS A 64 6.90 2.07 11.30
C LYS A 64 6.49 3.53 11.46
N VAL A 65 5.33 3.87 10.92
CA VAL A 65 4.70 5.18 11.03
C VAL A 65 3.52 5.15 11.98
N GLY A 66 3.23 6.26 12.65
CA GLY A 66 2.04 6.40 13.49
C GLY A 66 0.77 6.39 12.66
N LEU A 67 -0.24 5.63 13.11
CA LEU A 67 -1.57 5.69 12.52
C LEU A 67 -2.35 6.83 13.18
N PRO A 68 -2.94 7.76 12.40
CA PRO A 68 -3.81 8.79 12.95
C PRO A 68 -5.08 8.15 13.50
N LEU A 69 -5.63 8.75 14.55
CA LEU A 69 -6.96 8.38 15.04
C LEU A 69 -8.00 8.76 13.98
N CYS A 70 -8.64 7.75 13.41
CA CYS A 70 -9.65 7.94 12.39
C CYS A 70 -11.04 7.86 13.03
N ALA A 71 -11.75 8.99 13.08
CA ALA A 71 -13.09 9.07 13.66
C ALA A 71 -14.19 8.53 12.72
N THR A 72 -13.92 8.44 11.41
CA THR A 72 -14.89 7.99 10.40
C THR A 72 -14.24 7.01 9.43
N ASN A 73 -15.04 6.08 8.89
CA ASN A 73 -14.60 5.17 7.83
C ASN A 73 -14.12 5.94 6.60
N SER A 74 -14.80 7.02 6.21
CA SER A 74 -14.40 7.84 5.05
C SER A 74 -13.00 8.44 5.20
N TYR A 75 -12.64 8.88 6.42
CA TYR A 75 -11.29 9.36 6.68
C TYR A 75 -10.28 8.20 6.74
N PHE A 76 -10.65 7.07 7.35
CA PHE A 76 -9.80 5.89 7.40
C PHE A 76 -9.45 5.33 6.00
N THR A 77 -10.41 5.35 5.07
CA THR A 77 -10.21 4.94 3.67
C THR A 77 -9.58 6.02 2.80
N SER A 78 -9.32 7.22 3.34
CA SER A 78 -8.64 8.28 2.61
C SER A 78 -7.16 7.94 2.40
N PHE A 79 -6.50 8.68 1.52
CA PHE A 79 -5.14 8.40 1.09
C PHE A 79 -4.16 8.20 2.26
N LEU A 80 -4.14 9.09 3.27
CA LEU A 80 -3.11 9.06 4.31
C LEU A 80 -3.26 7.86 5.25
N PRO A 81 -4.37 7.68 5.99
CA PRO A 81 -4.45 6.61 6.99
C PRO A 81 -4.36 5.23 6.37
N HIS A 82 -4.94 5.06 5.16
CA HIS A 82 -4.86 3.81 4.43
C HIS A 82 -3.43 3.50 3.98
N THR A 83 -2.71 4.48 3.42
CA THR A 83 -1.31 4.28 3.00
C THR A 83 -0.39 4.00 4.19
N TYR A 84 -0.61 4.62 5.35
CA TYR A 84 0.19 4.35 6.55
C TYR A 84 -0.01 2.91 7.05
N LEU A 85 -1.23 2.39 6.96
CA LEU A 85 -1.53 0.99 7.28
C LEU A 85 -0.80 0.05 6.32
N GLU A 86 -0.92 0.28 5.01
CA GLU A 86 -0.23 -0.52 3.99
C GLU A 86 1.29 -0.49 4.18
N TRP A 87 1.87 0.70 4.40
CA TRP A 87 3.28 0.88 4.67
C TRP A 87 3.75 0.10 5.91
N ASN A 88 2.98 0.14 6.99
CA ASN A 88 3.29 -0.59 8.21
C ASN A 88 3.22 -2.11 8.02
N CYS A 89 2.43 -2.59 7.06
CA CYS A 89 2.36 -4.01 6.70
C CYS A 89 3.59 -4.46 5.88
N LEU A 90 4.25 -3.57 5.16
CA LEU A 90 5.43 -3.90 4.35
C LEU A 90 6.61 -4.38 5.22
N PRO A 91 7.40 -5.34 4.72
CA PRO A 91 8.58 -5.82 5.43
C PRO A 91 9.67 -4.75 5.49
N SER A 92 10.51 -4.80 6.53
CA SER A 92 11.64 -3.87 6.70
C SER A 92 12.65 -3.93 5.57
N SER A 93 12.77 -5.09 4.91
CA SER A 93 13.60 -5.27 3.72
C SER A 93 13.15 -4.39 2.55
N VAL A 94 11.87 -4.02 2.49
CA VAL A 94 11.31 -3.16 1.44
C VAL A 94 11.28 -1.71 1.91
N THR A 95 10.70 -1.41 3.08
CA THR A 95 10.58 -0.02 3.57
C THR A 95 11.92 0.64 3.91
N GLY A 96 12.93 -0.17 4.24
CA GLY A 96 14.30 0.29 4.49
C GLY A 96 15.09 0.66 3.25
N ILE A 97 14.59 0.35 2.05
CA ILE A 97 15.26 0.72 0.80
C ILE A 97 15.10 2.22 0.60
N VAL A 98 16.21 2.94 0.57
CA VAL A 98 16.20 4.39 0.33
C VAL A 98 16.10 4.68 -1.16
N ASP A 99 16.78 3.90 -2.01
CA ASP A 99 16.75 4.09 -3.46
C ASP A 99 15.35 3.82 -4.04
N HIS A 100 14.84 4.77 -4.82
CA HIS A 100 13.50 4.69 -5.38
C HIS A 100 13.33 3.57 -6.42
N PHE A 101 14.35 3.29 -7.24
CA PHE A 101 14.27 2.24 -8.26
C PHE A 101 14.27 0.86 -7.62
N ASP A 102 15.15 0.64 -6.64
CA ASP A 102 15.22 -0.61 -5.88
C ASP A 102 13.94 -0.85 -5.07
N PHE A 103 13.36 0.20 -4.47
CA PHE A 103 12.08 0.10 -3.77
C PHE A 103 10.95 -0.30 -4.72
N LYS A 104 10.90 0.31 -5.90
CA LYS A 104 9.88 0.01 -6.91
C LYS A 104 9.96 -1.45 -7.37
N ASN A 105 11.16 -1.98 -7.60
CA ASN A 105 11.35 -3.35 -8.05
C ASN A 105 10.94 -4.36 -6.97
N SER A 106 11.44 -4.18 -5.74
CA SER A 106 11.11 -5.04 -4.60
C SER A 106 9.62 -5.02 -4.22
N SER A 107 8.95 -3.86 -4.39
CA SER A 107 7.50 -3.75 -4.21
C SER A 107 6.69 -4.49 -5.30
N CYS A 108 7.26 -4.66 -6.50
CA CYS A 108 6.63 -5.46 -7.55
C CYS A 108 6.71 -6.96 -7.23
N ASP A 109 7.86 -7.43 -6.77
CA ASP A 109 8.12 -8.84 -6.47
C ASP A 109 7.27 -9.33 -5.30
N HIS A 110 7.05 -8.49 -4.28
CA HIS A 110 6.28 -8.84 -3.09
C HIS A 110 4.77 -9.01 -3.37
N LEU A 111 4.25 -8.45 -4.46
CA LEU A 111 2.82 -8.42 -4.76
C LEU A 111 2.35 -9.52 -5.72
N HIS A 112 3.24 -10.34 -6.30
CA HIS A 112 2.86 -11.48 -7.17
C HIS A 112 1.84 -11.11 -8.28
N ILE A 113 1.94 -9.89 -8.82
CA ILE A 113 1.13 -9.46 -9.97
C ILE A 113 2.02 -9.55 -11.20
N PRO A 114 1.83 -10.55 -12.08
CA PRO A 114 2.54 -10.57 -13.34
C PRO A 114 2.12 -9.36 -14.18
N LEU A 115 3.10 -8.73 -14.82
CA LEU A 115 2.90 -7.68 -15.82
C LEU A 115 2.02 -8.17 -16.98
#